data_AF-Q0G386-F1
#
_entry.id   AF-Q0G386-F1
#
_cell.length_a   1.000
_cell.length_b   1.000
_cell.length_c   1.000
_cell.angle_alpha   90.00
_cell.angle_beta   90.00
_cell.angle_gamma   90.00
#
_symmetry.space_group_name_H-M   'P 1'
#
loop_
_entity.id
_entity.type
_entity.pdbx_description
1 polymer ?
#
loop_
_entity_poly.entity_id
_entity_poly.type
_entity_poly.pdbx_seq_one_letter_code
_entity_poly.pdbx_strand_id
1 'polypeptide(L)' 'MEDEEELTPRLKCDVELELSGPNVPSLNKWVANALRRLADRLERDEFEDGFTDVNDGVGKKIGSIYVGFSQGNF' A
#
# COMPACT_ATOMS: atom_id res chain seq x y z
N MET A 1 -0.99 39.72 -6.64
CA MET A 1 -0.32 38.46 -6.31
C MET A 1 -1.46 37.56 -5.89
N GLU A 2 -1.84 36.64 -6.77
CA GLU A 2 -2.94 35.71 -6.50
C GLU A 2 -2.53 34.86 -5.31
N ASP A 3 -3.44 34.74 -4.34
CA ASP A 3 -3.31 33.76 -3.26
C ASP A 3 -3.30 32.38 -3.92
N GLU A 4 -2.11 31.82 -4.17
CA GLU A 4 -1.95 30.40 -4.46
C GLU A 4 -2.45 29.68 -3.21
N GLU A 5 -3.72 29.26 -3.21
CA GLU A 5 -4.26 28.35 -2.20
C GLU A 5 -3.29 27.17 -2.09
N GLU A 6 -2.55 27.10 -0.98
CA GLU A 6 -1.53 26.09 -0.74
C GLU A 6 -2.22 24.72 -0.68
N LEU A 7 -2.20 24.00 -1.81
CA LEU A 7 -2.90 22.73 -1.92
C LEU A 7 -2.25 21.71 -0.98
N THR A 8 -3.07 21.09 -0.13
CA THR A 8 -2.58 20.10 0.83
C THR A 8 -2.41 18.74 0.13
N PRO A 9 -1.26 18.05 0.29
CA PRO A 9 -1.08 16.70 -0.21
C PRO A 9 -2.07 15.73 0.46
N ARG A 10 -2.70 14.89 -0.36
CA ARG A 10 -3.63 13.85 0.06
C ARG A 10 -3.16 12.51 -0.48
N LEU A 11 -3.23 11.48 0.36
CA LEU A 11 -2.90 10.11 0.01
C LEU A 11 -4.11 9.22 0.24
N LYS A 12 -4.52 8.52 -0.82
CA LYS A 12 -5.43 7.38 -0.74
C LYS A 12 -4.62 6.10 -0.87
N CYS A 13 -4.83 5.15 0.03
CA CYS A 13 -4.16 3.87 0.02
C CYS A 13 -5.15 2.77 0.38
N ASP A 14 -5.32 1.81 -0.53
CA ASP A 14 -6.19 0.65 -0.34
C ASP A 14 -5.36 -0.62 -0.54
N VAL A 15 -5.49 -1.58 0.37
CA VAL A 15 -4.76 -2.86 0.31
C VAL A 15 -5.76 -4.01 0.28
N GLU A 16 -5.62 -4.88 -0.71
CA GLU A 16 -6.41 -6.10 -0.85
C GLU A 16 -5.47 -7.30 -0.93
N LEU A 17 -5.63 -8.25 -0.01
CA LEU A 17 -4.78 -9.45 0.10
C LEU A 17 -5.66 -10.70 0.22
N GLU A 18 -5.31 -11.72 -0.55
CA GLU A 18 -5.96 -13.04 -0.52
C GLU A 18 -4.89 -14.12 -0.34
N LEU A 19 -4.94 -14.83 0.79
CA LEU A 19 -3.96 -15.85 1.15
C LEU A 19 -4.63 -17.16 1.52
N SER A 20 -4.03 -18.26 1.09
CA SER A 20 -4.37 -19.63 1.50
C SER A 20 -3.19 -20.25 2.23
N GLY A 21 -3.44 -20.95 3.34
CA GLY A 21 -2.40 -21.45 4.22
C GLY A 21 -2.86 -22.57 5.15
N PRO A 22 -1.93 -23.19 5.90
CA PRO A 22 -2.20 -24.41 6.66
C PRO A 22 -3.08 -24.18 7.90
N ASN A 23 -3.11 -22.95 8.43
CA ASN A 23 -3.92 -22.56 9.58
C ASN A 23 -3.98 -21.03 9.71
N VAL A 24 -4.96 -20.55 10.49
CA VAL A 24 -5.19 -19.12 10.76
C VAL A 24 -3.96 -18.41 11.35
N PRO A 25 -3.22 -18.96 12.33
CA PRO A 25 -2.00 -18.31 12.84
C PRO A 25 -0.95 -18.05 11.77
N SER A 26 -0.76 -18.98 10.84
CA SER A 26 0.18 -18.81 9.72
C SER A 26 -0.28 -17.70 8.77
N LEU A 27 -1.58 -17.69 8.42
CA LEU A 27 -2.18 -16.64 7.59
C LEU A 27 -2.01 -15.25 8.23
N ASN A 28 -2.34 -15.10 9.52
CA ASN A 28 -2.19 -13.84 10.24
C ASN A 28 -0.74 -13.34 10.24
N LYS A 29 0.22 -14.25 10.45
CA LYS A 29 1.65 -13.92 10.41
C LYS A 29 2.09 -13.47 9.02
N TRP A 30 1.63 -14.14 7.97
CA TRP A 30 1.99 -13.80 6.59
C TRP A 30 1.39 -12.47 6.15
N VAL A 31 0.11 -12.22 6.45
CA VAL A 31 -0.54 -10.92 6.19
C VAL A 31 0.20 -9.80 6.94
N ALA A 32 0.47 -9.97 8.23
CA ALA A 32 1.21 -8.96 8.99
C ALA A 32 2.61 -8.67 8.41
N ASN A 33 3.30 -9.70 7.92
CA ASN A 33 4.60 -9.52 7.26
C ASN A 33 4.47 -8.79 5.92
N ALA A 34 3.45 -9.10 5.11
CA ALA A 34 3.18 -8.39 3.86
C ALA A 34 2.90 -6.91 4.13
N LEU A 35 2.02 -6.60 5.09
CA LEU A 35 1.68 -5.22 5.46
C LEU A 35 2.88 -4.42 5.96
N ARG A 36 3.76 -5.01 6.79
CA ARG A 36 5.00 -4.33 7.22
C ARG A 36 5.91 -3.99 6.04
N ARG A 37 6.09 -4.92 5.10
CA ARG A 37 6.89 -4.65 3.89
C ARG A 37 6.27 -3.58 3.01
N LEU A 38 4.94 -3.53 2.90
CA LEU A 38 4.26 -2.46 2.16
C LEU A 38 4.46 -1.11 2.85
N ALA A 39 4.40 -1.06 4.18
CA ALA A 39 4.72 0.15 4.93
C ALA A 39 6.18 0.58 4.72
N ASP A 40 7.14 -0.34 4.83
CA ASP A 40 8.56 -0.06 4.58
C ASP A 40 8.80 0.49 3.16
N ARG A 41 8.08 -0.03 2.16
CA ARG A 41 8.15 0.45 0.77
C ARG A 41 7.52 1.83 0.59
N LEU A 42 6.43 2.11 1.30
CA LEU A 42 5.76 3.42 1.28
C LEU A 42 6.68 4.50 1.86
N GLU A 43 7.37 4.21 2.97
CA GLU A 43 8.34 5.13 3.58
C GLU A 43 9.59 5.38 2.73
N ARG A 44 9.85 4.51 1.74
CA ARG A 44 10.98 4.60 0.82
C ARG A 44 10.60 5.20 -0.54
N ASP A 45 9.39 5.74 -0.66
CA ASP A 45 8.85 6.30 -1.90
C ASP A 45 8.90 5.31 -3.09
N GLU A 46 8.67 4.02 -2.83
CA GLU A 46 8.75 2.93 -3.84
C GLU A 46 7.41 2.58 -4.49
N PHE A 47 6.41 3.45 -4.37
CA PHE A 47 5.12 3.31 -5.04
C PHE A 47 4.88 4.49 -5.98
N GLU A 48 4.38 4.16 -7.17
CA GLU A 48 3.82 5.11 -8.12
C GLU A 48 2.30 5.14 -7.98
N ASP A 49 1.65 6.17 -8.53
CA ASP A 49 0.20 6.24 -8.61
C ASP A 49 -0.38 5.02 -9.35
N GLY A 50 -1.35 4.37 -8.73
CA GLY A 50 -2.06 3.22 -9.28
C GLY A 50 -1.89 1.94 -8.47
N PHE A 51 -2.08 0.81 -9.15
CA PHE A 51 -2.01 -0.52 -8.54
C PHE A 51 -0.63 -1.13 -8.67
N THR A 52 -0.13 -1.66 -7.56
CA THR A 52 1.10 -2.46 -7.51
C THR A 52 0.79 -3.84 -6.96
N ASP A 53 1.37 -4.87 -7.58
CA ASP A 53 1.24 -6.25 -7.11
C ASP A 53 1.92 -6.44 -5.75
N VAL A 54 1.25 -7.18 -4.86
CA VAL A 54 1.80 -7.60 -3.58
C VAL A 54 2.19 -9.06 -3.69
N ASN A 55 3.48 -9.32 -3.46
CA ASN A 55 4.04 -10.67 -3.47
C ASN A 55 4.44 -11.11 -2.05
N ASP A 56 4.35 -12.40 -1.79
CA ASP A 56 4.83 -13.00 -0.55
C ASP A 56 6.37 -13.07 -0.49
N GLY A 57 6.90 -13.70 0.56
CA GLY A 57 8.34 -13.90 0.74
C GLY A 57 9.05 -14.75 -0.31
N VAL A 58 8.31 -15.46 -1.17
CA VAL A 58 8.86 -16.31 -2.23
C VAL A 58 8.52 -15.78 -3.63
N GLY A 59 7.94 -14.59 -3.74
CA GLY A 59 7.60 -13.94 -5.00
C GLY A 59 6.24 -14.33 -5.58
N LYS A 60 5.42 -15.11 -4.87
CA LYS A 60 4.06 -15.44 -5.32
C LYS A 60 3.14 -14.24 -5.06
N LYS A 61 2.35 -13.86 -6.06
CA LYS A 61 1.30 -12.83 -5.91
C LYS A 61 0.25 -13.26 -4.89
N ILE A 62 -0.02 -12.38 -3.94
CA ILE A 62 -1.00 -12.54 -2.85
C ILE A 62 -2.01 -11.39 -2.78
N GLY A 63 -1.98 -10.45 -3.72
CA GLY A 63 -2.92 -9.35 -3.77
C GLY A 63 -2.36 -8.13 -4.50
N SER A 64 -2.91 -6.97 -4.16
CA SER A 64 -2.52 -5.67 -4.72
C SER A 64 -2.69 -4.55 -3.70
N ILE A 65 -1.88 -3.50 -3.86
CA ILE A 65 -2.02 -2.23 -3.17
C ILE A 65 -2.31 -1.15 -4.21
N TYR A 66 -3.29 -0.30 -3.95
CA TYR A 66 -3.52 0.94 -4.69
C TYR A 66 -2.95 2.11 -3.88
N VAL A 67 -2.12 2.94 -4.52
CA VAL A 67 -1.67 4.22 -3.97
C VAL A 67 -2.11 5.33 -4.91
N GLY A 68 -2.71 6.39 -4.38
CA GLY A 68 -3.14 7.55 -5.13
C GLY A 68 -2.77 8.84 -4.42
N PHE A 69 -1.85 9.60 -5.00
CA PHE A 69 -1.45 10.93 -4.57
C PHE A 69 -2.32 11.97 -5.26
N SER A 70 -2.81 12.93 -4.49
CA SER A 70 -3.61 14.04 -5.01
C SER A 70 -3.40 15.29 -4.16
N GLN A 71 -3.93 16.40 -4.63
CA GLN A 71 -3.87 17.69 -3.95
C GLN A 71 -5.29 18.22 -3.75
N GLY A 72 -5.57 18.87 -2.61
CA GLY A 72 -6.87 19.49 -2.37
C GLY A 72 -6.89 20.37 -1.13
N ASN A 73 -7.94 21.18 -1.01
CA ASN A 73 -8.15 22.10 0.11
C ASN A 73 -8.51 21.32 1.38
N PHE A 74 -8.01 21.71 2.55
CA PHE A 74 -8.23 20.98 3.82
C PHE A 74 -9.69 21.04 4.28
#